data_AF-B0E7B7-F1
#
_entry.id   AF-B0E7B7-F1
#
_cell.length_a   1.000
_cell.length_b   1.000
_cell.length_c   1.000
_cell.angle_alpha   90.00
_cell.angle_beta   90.00
_cell.angle_gamma   90.00
#
_symmetry.space_group_name_H-M   'P 1'
#
loop_
_entity.id
_entity.type
_entity.pdbx_description
1 polymer ?
#
loop_
_entity_poly.entity_id
_entity_poly.type
_entity_poly.pdbx_seq_one_letter_code
_entity_poly.pdbx_strand_id
1 'polypeptide(L)'
;MSYALLSVNVPSNNLNNINNLNLSYNYQYSSISDNELITLSENETDYNVSDIEQYNQEEGIKNTPISKSYLCSKDSYGITKKEYSCLSALAYAKDLNESDDTKKYYNYLQKKSWNIKLHVKGTLHYLVGYNKKNNVKVIAFRGTYSFKDCIYDIQLFTESSVPTLAAIVPYFTKQTLSKVSYALSFVGSKLTTHELIELAENVVKEETINNSEIPIILTGHSLGGGMANILGSKMGLVSFGVSPPGTYLGRKSFEMNQKDITKYAQAIIPERDLVSSLGMSGGSQIHIPCYEHTLDCHGIDNSICVIGALCHDTELSSLCHEKWKKWNLSISS
;
A
#
# COMPACT_ATOMS: atom_id res chain seq x y z
N MET A 1 49.31 -33.45 8.40
CA MET A 1 50.54 -32.63 8.36
C MET A 1 50.20 -31.26 8.93
N SER A 2 50.91 -30.92 10.01
CA SER A 2 51.15 -29.64 10.72
C SER A 2 50.29 -28.39 10.44
N TYR A 3 49.59 -27.86 11.46
CA TYR A 3 49.95 -26.73 12.39
C TYR A 3 50.00 -25.34 11.69
N ALA A 4 49.40 -24.25 12.19
CA ALA A 4 49.44 -23.76 13.56
C ALA A 4 48.24 -22.85 13.95
N LEU A 5 47.85 -22.96 15.23
CA LEU A 5 47.16 -21.96 16.04
C LEU A 5 48.22 -21.19 16.84
N LEU A 6 48.04 -19.88 16.99
CA LEU A 6 48.62 -19.08 18.07
C LEU A 6 47.51 -18.24 18.69
N SER A 7 47.30 -18.51 19.97
CA SER A 7 46.34 -17.92 20.90
C SER A 7 46.93 -16.69 21.60
N VAL A 8 46.07 -15.80 22.11
CA VAL A 8 46.39 -15.02 23.32
C VAL A 8 45.22 -15.06 24.31
N ASN A 9 45.61 -15.39 25.54
CA ASN A 9 44.90 -15.63 26.79
C ASN A 9 43.77 -14.67 27.17
N VAL A 10 42.70 -15.26 27.74
CA VAL A 10 41.85 -14.62 28.74
C VAL A 10 41.99 -15.43 30.04
N PRO A 11 42.32 -14.80 31.19
CA PRO A 11 42.58 -15.51 32.43
C PRO A 11 41.31 -16.08 33.05
N SER A 12 41.41 -17.32 33.53
CA SER A 12 40.47 -18.00 34.41
C SER A 12 40.72 -17.61 35.87
N ASN A 13 39.68 -17.20 36.57
CA ASN A 13 39.56 -17.40 38.02
C ASN A 13 38.08 -17.58 38.41
N ASN A 14 37.78 -18.82 38.80
CA ASN A 14 36.75 -19.37 39.68
C ASN A 14 35.44 -18.60 39.99
N LEU A 15 34.34 -19.24 39.57
CA LEU A 15 33.21 -19.73 40.36
C LEU A 15 32.79 -18.95 41.63
N ASN A 16 31.65 -18.27 41.55
CA ASN A 16 30.39 -18.62 42.25
C ASN A 16 29.43 -17.40 42.27
N ASN A 17 28.13 -17.69 42.18
CA ASN A 17 26.98 -16.76 42.32
C ASN A 17 26.65 -15.85 41.13
N ILE A 18 25.72 -16.29 40.28
CA ILE A 18 24.73 -15.38 39.69
C ILE A 18 23.34 -15.97 39.92
N ASN A 19 22.68 -15.44 40.95
CA ASN A 19 21.25 -15.56 41.14
C ASN A 19 20.53 -14.68 40.10
N ASN A 20 19.62 -15.33 39.37
CA ASN A 20 18.31 -14.86 38.91
C ASN A 20 17.96 -13.39 39.14
N LEU A 21 17.69 -12.68 38.03
CA LEU A 21 16.69 -11.60 37.95
C LEU A 21 16.12 -11.58 36.53
N ASN A 22 15.27 -12.56 36.22
CA ASN A 22 14.28 -12.44 35.14
C ASN A 22 12.92 -12.18 35.81
N LEU A 23 12.40 -10.97 35.59
CA LEU A 23 11.07 -10.55 36.01
C LEU A 23 10.01 -11.34 35.22
N SER A 24 9.36 -12.25 35.93
CA SER A 24 8.18 -12.99 35.50
C SER A 24 6.92 -12.15 35.66
N TYR A 25 6.05 -12.14 34.64
CA TYR A 25 4.63 -11.90 34.83
C TYR A 25 3.92 -13.27 34.88
N ASN A 26 3.27 -13.52 36.01
CA ASN A 26 2.58 -14.75 36.36
C ASN A 26 1.29 -14.94 35.55
N TYR A 27 1.09 -16.15 35.01
CA TYR A 27 -0.24 -16.74 34.93
C TYR A 27 -0.24 -18.01 35.79
N GLN A 28 -1.05 -17.99 36.84
CA GLN A 28 -1.35 -19.16 37.66
C GLN A 28 -2.23 -20.12 36.86
N TYR A 29 -1.78 -21.36 36.67
CA TYR A 29 -2.68 -22.48 36.42
C TYR A 29 -2.78 -23.29 37.71
N SER A 30 -3.99 -23.39 38.25
CA SER A 30 -4.32 -24.25 39.38
C SER A 30 -4.68 -25.66 38.92
N SER A 31 -4.13 -26.62 39.68
CA SER A 31 -4.54 -28.00 39.90
C SER A 31 -4.49 -29.02 38.75
N ILE A 32 -3.47 -29.86 38.87
CA ILE A 32 -3.38 -31.26 38.43
C ILE A 32 -4.42 -32.11 39.20
N SER A 33 -4.99 -33.10 38.54
CA SER A 33 -5.33 -34.39 39.17
C SER A 33 -4.97 -35.55 38.22
N ASP A 34 -3.87 -36.22 38.54
CA ASP A 34 -3.66 -37.67 38.57
C ASP A 34 -4.15 -38.54 37.39
N ASN A 35 -3.22 -39.03 36.55
CA ASN A 35 -2.66 -40.39 36.65
C ASN A 35 -1.90 -40.84 35.38
N GLU A 36 -0.70 -41.38 35.63
CA GLU A 36 0.02 -42.44 34.90
C GLU A 36 0.80 -42.18 33.58
N LEU A 37 2.14 -42.16 33.77
CA LEU A 37 3.19 -42.97 33.13
C LEU A 37 3.29 -43.10 31.59
N ILE A 38 4.18 -42.26 31.05
CA ILE A 38 5.25 -42.50 30.05
C ILE A 38 5.39 -43.91 29.45
N THR A 39 5.34 -44.00 28.12
CA THR A 39 6.30 -44.78 27.30
C THR A 39 6.51 -44.12 25.94
N LEU A 40 7.76 -43.81 25.60
CA LEU A 40 8.22 -43.44 24.27
C LEU A 40 8.60 -44.72 23.50
N SER A 41 8.10 -44.89 22.28
CA SER A 41 8.72 -45.78 21.27
C SER A 41 8.36 -45.33 19.85
N GLU A 42 9.35 -45.45 18.97
CA GLU A 42 9.49 -44.89 17.63
C GLU A 42 8.62 -45.55 16.54
N ASN A 43 8.51 -44.80 15.42
CA ASN A 43 8.44 -45.22 14.01
C ASN A 43 7.11 -45.29 13.24
N GLU A 44 7.23 -44.73 12.02
CA GLU A 44 6.51 -44.98 10.76
C GLU A 44 5.16 -44.28 10.46
N THR A 45 5.28 -43.31 9.54
CA THR A 45 4.44 -43.03 8.36
C THR A 45 2.93 -43.20 8.43
N ASP A 46 2.21 -42.07 8.38
CA ASP A 46 1.21 -41.75 7.32
C ASP A 46 0.52 -40.41 7.63
N TYR A 47 0.85 -39.34 6.88
CA TYR A 47 0.10 -38.08 6.99
C TYR A 47 -1.24 -38.24 6.27
N ASN A 48 -2.27 -38.58 7.04
CA ASN A 48 -3.64 -38.69 6.57
C ASN A 48 -4.20 -37.33 6.12
N VAL A 49 -4.61 -37.30 4.85
CA VAL A 49 -5.36 -36.24 4.18
C VAL A 49 -6.67 -35.98 4.94
N SER A 50 -6.69 -34.97 5.80
CA SER A 50 -7.93 -34.51 6.45
C SER A 50 -8.05 -32.98 6.65
N ASP A 51 -7.08 -32.19 6.19
CA ASP A 51 -7.13 -30.72 6.30
C ASP A 51 -7.96 -30.03 5.19
N ILE A 52 -8.83 -30.75 4.48
CA ILE A 52 -9.67 -30.20 3.39
C ILE A 52 -11.15 -30.00 3.83
N GLU A 53 -11.53 -30.31 5.07
CA GLU A 53 -12.93 -30.19 5.52
C GLU A 53 -13.15 -29.14 6.62
N GLN A 54 -12.67 -27.91 6.41
CA GLN A 54 -13.08 -26.78 7.26
C GLN A 54 -13.59 -25.57 6.47
N TYR A 55 -14.50 -25.83 5.54
CA TYR A 55 -15.35 -24.82 4.89
C TYR A 55 -16.85 -25.14 4.95
N ASN A 56 -17.29 -25.90 5.96
CA ASN A 56 -18.72 -26.08 6.24
C ASN A 56 -19.14 -25.30 7.49
N GLN A 57 -20.15 -24.47 7.27
CA GLN A 57 -20.66 -23.40 8.12
C GLN A 57 -21.41 -23.90 9.37
N GLU A 58 -21.23 -23.21 10.50
CA GLU A 58 -22.32 -22.87 11.42
C GLU A 58 -22.08 -21.44 11.96
N GLU A 59 -22.90 -20.47 11.53
CA GLU A 59 -22.89 -19.11 12.08
C GLU A 59 -23.64 -19.09 13.43
N GLY A 60 -22.90 -18.96 14.53
CA GLY A 60 -23.43 -18.62 15.86
C GLY A 60 -23.59 -17.11 16.06
N ILE A 61 -24.64 -16.68 16.77
CA ILE A 61 -24.97 -15.25 17.00
C ILE A 61 -23.90 -14.53 17.83
N LYS A 62 -23.58 -13.33 17.34
CA LYS A 62 -22.57 -12.35 17.75
C LYS A 62 -22.98 -11.48 18.94
N ASN A 63 -22.01 -11.14 19.80
CA ASN A 63 -21.97 -9.91 20.59
C ASN A 63 -20.51 -9.47 20.85
N THR A 64 -19.85 -8.96 19.83
CA THR A 64 -18.46 -8.45 19.85
C THR A 64 -18.29 -7.41 18.74
N PRO A 65 -17.56 -6.29 18.93
CA PRO A 65 -17.83 -5.04 18.22
C PRO A 65 -17.42 -5.09 16.74
N ILE A 66 -18.33 -4.71 15.83
CA ILE A 66 -17.97 -4.24 14.48
C ILE A 66 -18.10 -2.71 14.48
N SER A 67 -17.01 -2.00 14.74
CA SER A 67 -16.92 -0.57 14.42
C SER A 67 -16.14 -0.44 13.13
N LYS A 68 -16.80 -0.04 12.04
CA LYS A 68 -16.28 0.19 10.66
C LYS A 68 -14.75 0.13 10.52
N SER A 69 -14.25 -0.69 9.60
CA SER A 69 -12.82 -0.75 9.21
C SER A 69 -12.21 0.66 9.08
N TYR A 70 -10.94 0.83 9.48
CA TYR A 70 -10.19 2.08 9.29
C TYR A 70 -10.13 2.52 7.80
N LEU A 71 -10.34 1.57 6.89
CA LEU A 71 -10.55 1.84 5.46
C LEU A 71 -11.74 2.78 5.20
N CYS A 72 -12.79 2.68 6.01
CA CYS A 72 -14.04 3.40 5.88
C CYS A 72 -14.11 4.67 6.73
N SER A 73 -13.14 4.85 7.63
CA SER A 73 -13.07 6.04 8.49
C SER A 73 -12.48 7.23 7.75
N LYS A 74 -12.91 8.41 8.18
CA LYS A 74 -12.24 9.66 7.86
C LYS A 74 -10.92 9.74 8.63
N ASP A 75 -9.91 10.32 7.99
CA ASP A 75 -8.66 10.68 8.66
C ASP A 75 -8.80 11.97 9.49
N SER A 76 -7.68 12.45 10.05
CA SER A 76 -7.62 13.71 10.81
C SER A 76 -8.00 14.95 10.00
N TYR A 77 -8.06 14.85 8.67
CA TYR A 77 -8.45 15.92 7.75
C TYR A 77 -9.89 15.78 7.27
N GLY A 78 -10.62 14.79 7.81
CA GLY A 78 -12.02 14.55 7.47
C GLY A 78 -12.22 13.88 6.10
N ILE A 79 -11.17 13.29 5.52
CA ILE A 79 -11.17 12.70 4.17
C ILE A 79 -11.21 11.17 4.28
N THR A 80 -12.07 10.53 3.48
CA THR A 80 -12.14 9.06 3.38
C THR A 80 -11.16 8.52 2.35
N LYS A 81 -10.79 7.24 2.47
CA LYS A 81 -9.87 6.58 1.54
C LYS A 81 -10.49 6.51 0.14
N LYS A 82 -11.81 6.33 0.05
CA LYS A 82 -12.57 6.41 -1.20
C LYS A 82 -12.50 7.80 -1.85
N GLU A 83 -12.53 8.88 -1.08
CA GLU A 83 -12.34 10.25 -1.62
C GLU A 83 -10.93 10.44 -2.20
N TYR A 84 -9.87 10.00 -1.50
CA TYR A 84 -8.52 10.02 -2.05
C TYR A 84 -8.41 9.21 -3.35
N SER A 85 -9.03 8.03 -3.40
CA SER A 85 -9.07 7.23 -4.62
C SER A 85 -9.82 7.90 -5.76
N CYS A 86 -10.95 8.55 -5.50
CA CYS A 86 -11.69 9.29 -6.53
C CYS A 86 -10.91 10.53 -7.02
N LEU A 87 -10.25 11.26 -6.12
CA LEU A 87 -9.36 12.37 -6.50
C LEU A 87 -8.20 11.85 -7.36
N SER A 88 -7.60 10.73 -6.97
CA SER A 88 -6.54 10.09 -7.75
C SER A 88 -7.03 9.60 -9.12
N ALA A 89 -8.29 9.19 -9.24
CA ALA A 89 -8.90 8.81 -10.52
C ALA A 89 -9.08 10.01 -11.43
N LEU A 90 -9.60 11.12 -10.89
CA LEU A 90 -9.82 12.36 -11.64
C LEU A 90 -8.52 13.00 -12.12
N ALA A 91 -7.37 12.67 -11.56
CA ALA A 91 -6.09 13.19 -12.02
C ALA A 91 -5.76 12.73 -13.46
N TYR A 92 -6.38 11.64 -13.92
CA TYR A 92 -6.27 11.15 -15.29
C TYR A 92 -7.13 11.91 -16.29
N ALA A 93 -8.10 12.69 -15.81
CA ALA A 93 -9.04 13.36 -16.67
C ALA A 93 -8.44 14.57 -17.39
N LYS A 94 -8.79 14.74 -18.65
CA LYS A 94 -8.53 15.97 -19.41
C LYS A 94 -9.62 17.01 -19.15
N ASP A 95 -10.87 16.54 -19.05
CA ASP A 95 -12.04 17.34 -18.72
C ASP A 95 -12.94 16.56 -17.73
N LEU A 96 -13.53 17.25 -16.76
CA LEU A 96 -14.40 16.64 -15.73
C LEU A 96 -15.70 16.04 -16.31
N ASN A 97 -16.00 16.32 -17.58
CA ASN A 97 -17.14 15.79 -18.33
C ASN A 97 -16.76 14.86 -19.49
N GLU A 98 -15.49 14.46 -19.61
CA GLU A 98 -15.01 13.69 -20.76
C GLU A 98 -15.60 12.28 -20.85
N SER A 99 -15.93 11.66 -19.72
CA SER A 99 -16.44 10.28 -19.65
C SER A 99 -17.53 10.14 -18.58
N ASP A 100 -18.34 9.09 -18.69
CA ASP A 100 -19.38 8.77 -17.70
C ASP A 100 -18.77 8.49 -16.32
N ASP A 101 -17.66 7.76 -16.27
CA ASP A 101 -16.97 7.45 -15.01
C ASP A 101 -16.32 8.68 -14.37
N THR A 102 -15.69 9.55 -15.18
CA THR A 102 -15.16 10.84 -14.71
C THR A 102 -16.28 11.69 -14.09
N LYS A 103 -17.44 11.76 -14.73
CA LYS A 103 -18.62 12.47 -14.20
C LYS A 103 -19.11 11.86 -12.89
N LYS A 104 -19.15 10.53 -12.77
CA LYS A 104 -19.55 9.85 -11.53
C LYS A 104 -18.61 10.17 -10.37
N TYR A 105 -17.29 10.10 -10.58
CA TYR A 105 -16.32 10.49 -9.55
C TYR A 105 -16.45 11.96 -9.16
N TYR A 106 -16.58 12.84 -10.16
CA TYR A 106 -16.74 14.29 -9.91
C TYR A 106 -18.02 14.60 -9.14
N ASN A 107 -19.15 13.98 -9.50
CA ASN A 107 -20.43 14.15 -8.80
C ASN A 107 -20.37 13.62 -7.36
N TYR A 108 -19.72 12.47 -7.14
CA TYR A 108 -19.47 11.96 -5.80
C TYR A 108 -18.67 12.96 -4.95
N LEU A 109 -17.58 13.51 -5.49
CA LEU A 109 -16.75 14.47 -4.76
C LEU A 109 -17.44 15.83 -4.54
N GLN A 110 -18.23 16.31 -5.50
CA GLN A 110 -19.03 17.53 -5.31
C GLN A 110 -20.01 17.41 -4.15
N LYS A 111 -20.69 16.25 -4.01
CA LYS A 111 -21.56 15.98 -2.85
C LYS A 111 -20.81 16.03 -1.51
N LYS A 112 -19.49 15.77 -1.52
CA LYS A 112 -18.60 15.88 -0.35
C LYS A 112 -17.92 17.25 -0.22
N SER A 113 -18.41 18.27 -0.94
CA SER A 113 -17.93 19.67 -0.87
C SER A 113 -16.54 19.93 -1.45
N TRP A 114 -16.08 19.09 -2.38
CA TRP A 114 -14.85 19.32 -3.13
C TRP A 114 -15.07 20.27 -4.31
N ASN A 115 -14.21 21.29 -4.42
CA ASN A 115 -14.03 22.11 -5.62
C ASN A 115 -12.72 21.68 -6.29
N ILE A 116 -12.79 21.26 -7.55
CA ILE A 116 -11.69 20.58 -8.24
C ILE A 116 -11.28 21.38 -9.47
N LYS A 117 -9.96 21.56 -9.64
CA LYS A 117 -9.36 22.15 -10.83
C LYS A 117 -8.30 21.21 -11.39
N LEU A 118 -8.35 20.98 -12.70
CA LEU A 118 -7.36 20.19 -13.43
C LEU A 118 -6.24 21.11 -13.94
N HIS A 119 -5.01 20.63 -13.88
CA HIS A 119 -3.82 21.39 -14.24
C HIS A 119 -2.84 20.55 -15.06
N VAL A 120 -2.11 21.23 -15.94
CA VAL A 120 -1.04 20.65 -16.76
C VAL A 120 0.16 21.60 -16.72
N LYS A 121 1.33 21.09 -16.34
CA LYS A 121 2.61 21.83 -16.31
C LYS A 121 3.69 20.99 -16.98
N GLY A 122 3.96 21.24 -18.26
CA GLY A 122 4.84 20.38 -19.06
C GLY A 122 4.23 18.98 -19.21
N THR A 123 4.97 17.94 -18.82
CA THR A 123 4.52 16.54 -18.82
C THR A 123 3.73 16.15 -17.57
N LEU A 124 3.73 17.01 -16.54
CA LEU A 124 3.02 16.78 -15.29
C LEU A 124 1.54 17.13 -15.43
N HIS A 125 0.68 16.15 -15.14
CA HIS A 125 -0.76 16.36 -14.99
C HIS A 125 -1.14 16.12 -13.54
N TYR A 126 -1.91 17.04 -12.99
CA TYR A 126 -2.35 16.98 -11.62
C TYR A 126 -3.69 17.70 -11.46
N LEU A 127 -4.35 17.46 -10.34
CA LEU A 127 -5.49 18.27 -9.93
C LEU A 127 -5.23 18.89 -8.57
N VAL A 128 -5.89 20.00 -8.33
CA VAL A 128 -6.00 20.63 -7.02
C VAL A 128 -7.46 20.61 -6.60
N GLY A 129 -7.75 19.87 -5.52
CA GLY A 129 -9.04 19.80 -4.88
C GLY A 129 -9.05 20.61 -3.58
N TYR A 130 -10.01 21.50 -3.40
CA TYR A 130 -10.23 22.20 -2.13
C TYR A 130 -11.56 21.75 -1.52
N ASN A 131 -11.51 21.24 -0.30
CA ASN A 131 -12.70 20.92 0.47
C ASN A 131 -13.06 22.08 1.40
N LYS A 132 -14.14 22.80 1.07
CA LYS A 132 -14.59 23.97 1.84
C LYS A 132 -15.01 23.62 3.27
N LYS A 133 -15.57 22.42 3.47
CA LYS A 133 -16.12 21.99 4.75
C LYS A 133 -15.03 21.64 5.76
N ASN A 134 -13.98 20.97 5.29
CA ASN A 134 -12.87 20.52 6.13
C ASN A 134 -11.69 21.50 6.13
N ASN A 135 -11.75 22.55 5.31
CA ASN A 135 -10.66 23.50 5.07
C ASN A 135 -9.31 22.83 4.78
N VAL A 136 -9.30 21.97 3.76
CA VAL A 136 -8.12 21.18 3.36
C VAL A 136 -7.97 21.20 1.84
N LYS A 137 -6.72 21.20 1.38
CA LYS A 137 -6.37 21.10 -0.04
C LYS A 137 -5.69 19.78 -0.32
N VAL A 138 -6.08 19.13 -1.41
CA VAL A 138 -5.47 17.91 -1.91
C VAL A 138 -4.89 18.16 -3.29
N ILE A 139 -3.63 17.78 -3.49
CA ILE A 139 -2.98 17.77 -4.80
C ILE A 139 -2.91 16.30 -5.24
N ALA A 140 -3.62 15.94 -6.31
CA ALA A 140 -3.55 14.58 -6.85
C ALA A 140 -2.71 14.55 -8.12
N PHE A 141 -1.67 13.72 -8.14
CA PHE A 141 -0.82 13.52 -9.32
C PHE A 141 -1.34 12.38 -10.17
N ARG A 142 -1.33 12.58 -11.49
CA ARG A 142 -1.64 11.54 -12.45
C ARG A 142 -0.49 10.53 -12.54
N GLY A 143 -0.81 9.24 -12.61
CA GLY A 143 0.15 8.22 -13.05
C GLY A 143 0.24 8.10 -14.59
N THR A 144 0.77 6.99 -15.06
CA THR A 144 0.93 6.70 -16.50
C THR A 144 -0.39 6.27 -17.14
N TYR A 145 -0.67 6.71 -18.38
CA TYR A 145 -1.92 6.44 -19.12
C TYR A 145 -2.18 4.94 -19.43
N SER A 146 -1.13 4.13 -19.50
CA SER A 146 -1.23 2.69 -19.81
C SER A 146 -0.59 1.90 -18.69
N PHE A 147 -1.30 0.88 -18.22
CA PHE A 147 -0.82 -0.05 -17.21
C PHE A 147 0.39 -0.86 -17.69
N LYS A 148 0.48 -1.18 -18.99
CA LYS A 148 1.67 -1.85 -19.56
C LYS A 148 2.86 -0.91 -19.50
N ASP A 149 2.64 0.37 -19.79
CA ASP A 149 3.65 1.42 -19.74
C ASP A 149 4.10 1.63 -18.29
N CYS A 150 3.20 1.49 -17.30
CA CYS A 150 3.56 1.52 -15.89
C CYS A 150 4.57 0.42 -15.48
N ILE A 151 4.43 -0.81 -15.98
CA ILE A 151 5.42 -1.88 -15.74
C ILE A 151 6.76 -1.54 -16.41
N TYR A 152 6.74 -0.89 -17.57
CA TYR A 152 7.96 -0.38 -18.20
C TYR A 152 8.55 0.83 -17.42
N ASP A 153 7.70 1.66 -16.82
CA ASP A 153 8.03 2.80 -15.97
C ASP A 153 8.45 2.39 -14.54
N ILE A 154 8.39 1.12 -14.15
CA ILE A 154 9.02 0.64 -12.90
C ILE A 154 10.55 0.86 -12.92
N GLN A 155 11.11 1.18 -14.09
CA GLN A 155 12.44 1.80 -14.22
C GLN A 155 12.63 2.98 -13.24
N LEU A 156 11.58 3.78 -13.00
CA LEU A 156 11.54 4.94 -12.09
C LEU A 156 11.84 4.57 -10.62
N PHE A 157 11.63 3.30 -10.23
CA PHE A 157 11.85 2.77 -8.88
C PHE A 157 12.76 1.53 -8.89
N THR A 158 13.67 1.43 -9.86
CA THR A 158 14.59 0.29 -10.03
C THR A 158 15.40 -0.03 -8.78
N GLU A 159 15.89 0.99 -8.07
CA GLU A 159 16.63 0.79 -6.81
C GLU A 159 15.78 0.12 -5.72
N SER A 160 14.47 0.38 -5.71
CA SER A 160 13.54 -0.33 -4.83
C SER A 160 13.14 -1.70 -5.37
N SER A 161 12.95 -1.80 -6.67
CA SER A 161 12.32 -2.96 -7.31
C SER A 161 13.29 -4.13 -7.46
N VAL A 162 14.58 -3.88 -7.72
CA VAL A 162 15.58 -4.93 -7.97
C VAL A 162 15.77 -5.88 -6.78
N PRO A 163 15.95 -5.41 -5.53
CA PRO A 163 16.08 -6.33 -4.39
C PRO A 163 14.81 -7.17 -4.14
N THR A 164 13.64 -6.56 -4.35
CA THR A 164 12.34 -7.21 -4.16
C THR A 164 12.11 -8.27 -5.24
N LEU A 165 12.40 -7.94 -6.50
CA LEU A 165 12.38 -8.87 -7.61
C LEU A 165 13.35 -10.04 -7.39
N ALA A 166 14.58 -9.77 -6.94
CA ALA A 166 15.59 -10.79 -6.64
C ALA A 166 15.12 -11.79 -5.56
N ALA A 167 14.38 -11.32 -4.56
CA ALA A 167 13.85 -12.16 -3.48
C ALA A 167 12.64 -13.02 -3.91
N ILE A 168 11.85 -12.57 -4.88
CA ILE A 168 10.62 -13.25 -5.32
C ILE A 168 10.85 -14.09 -6.59
N VAL A 169 12.03 -14.01 -7.24
CA VAL A 169 12.45 -14.88 -8.37
C VAL A 169 12.07 -16.37 -8.21
N PRO A 170 12.24 -17.04 -7.05
CA PRO A 170 11.87 -18.45 -6.94
C PRO A 170 10.36 -18.75 -7.05
N TYR A 171 9.49 -17.76 -6.86
CA TYR A 171 8.03 -17.91 -6.88
C TYR A 171 7.37 -17.49 -8.21
N PHE A 172 8.12 -16.84 -9.11
CA PHE A 172 7.57 -16.38 -10.37
C PHE A 172 7.75 -17.39 -11.49
N THR A 173 6.72 -17.51 -12.35
CA THR A 173 6.84 -18.32 -13.57
C THR A 173 7.94 -17.75 -14.47
N LYS A 174 8.65 -18.62 -15.21
CA LYS A 174 9.70 -18.23 -16.16
C LYS A 174 9.22 -17.17 -17.17
N GLN A 175 7.93 -17.17 -17.50
CA GLN A 175 7.32 -16.23 -18.43
C GLN A 175 7.13 -14.83 -17.83
N THR A 176 6.75 -14.74 -16.54
CA THR A 176 6.72 -13.47 -15.80
C THR A 176 8.13 -12.92 -15.61
N LEU A 177 9.08 -13.78 -15.26
CA LEU A 177 10.48 -13.40 -15.08
C LEU A 177 11.12 -12.87 -16.37
N SER A 178 10.81 -13.49 -17.51
CA SER A 178 11.28 -13.06 -18.82
C SER A 178 10.69 -11.71 -19.24
N LYS A 179 9.42 -11.42 -18.90
CA LYS A 179 8.78 -10.14 -19.20
C LYS A 179 9.33 -9.01 -18.34
N VAL A 180 9.59 -9.28 -17.05
CA VAL A 180 10.25 -8.33 -16.13
C VAL A 180 11.70 -8.08 -16.56
N SER A 181 12.45 -9.13 -16.91
CA SER A 181 13.81 -9.00 -17.43
C SER A 181 13.86 -8.24 -18.76
N TYR A 182 12.93 -8.51 -19.67
CA TYR A 182 12.79 -7.77 -20.93
C TYR A 182 12.43 -6.29 -20.70
N ALA A 183 11.50 -6.00 -19.78
CA ALA A 183 11.16 -4.63 -19.37
C ALA A 183 12.36 -3.88 -18.75
N LEU A 184 13.15 -4.56 -17.90
CA LEU A 184 14.38 -4.02 -17.33
C LEU A 184 15.53 -3.88 -18.35
N SER A 185 15.47 -4.56 -19.50
CA SER A 185 16.50 -4.50 -20.55
C SER A 185 16.33 -3.32 -21.51
N PHE A 186 15.16 -2.70 -21.55
CA PHE A 186 14.84 -1.53 -22.39
C PHE A 186 15.13 -0.22 -21.65
N VAL A 187 16.36 -0.08 -21.14
CA VAL A 187 16.78 1.00 -20.23
C VAL A 187 17.00 2.33 -20.95
N GLY A 188 16.19 3.33 -20.62
CA GLY A 188 16.48 4.77 -20.83
C GLY A 188 15.29 5.60 -20.34
N SER A 189 15.35 6.48 -19.33
CA SER A 189 16.44 7.31 -18.83
C SER A 189 16.16 7.71 -17.36
N LYS A 190 17.18 7.72 -16.50
CA LYS A 190 17.09 8.19 -15.10
C LYS A 190 16.82 9.70 -15.00
N LEU A 191 16.99 10.44 -16.11
CA LEU A 191 16.93 11.90 -16.20
C LEU A 191 15.49 12.43 -16.15
N THR A 192 14.53 11.75 -16.81
CA THR A 192 13.12 12.18 -16.84
C THR A 192 12.40 12.01 -15.51
N THR A 193 12.84 11.08 -14.66
CA THR A 193 12.29 10.83 -13.31
C THR A 193 12.50 12.03 -12.38
N HIS A 194 13.75 12.50 -12.30
CA HIS A 194 14.11 13.61 -11.44
C HIS A 194 13.43 14.89 -11.93
N GLU A 195 13.38 15.14 -13.23
CA GLU A 195 12.67 16.27 -13.81
C GLU A 195 11.18 16.27 -13.47
N LEU A 196 10.49 15.12 -13.56
CA LEU A 196 9.06 15.03 -13.22
C LEU A 196 8.81 15.24 -11.73
N ILE A 197 9.65 14.65 -10.87
CA ILE A 197 9.58 14.83 -9.41
C ILE A 197 9.88 16.28 -9.03
N GLU A 198 10.86 16.93 -9.65
CA GLU A 198 11.21 18.33 -9.43
C GLU A 198 10.08 19.28 -9.90
N LEU A 199 9.47 19.02 -11.05
CA LEU A 199 8.29 19.76 -11.51
C LEU A 199 7.15 19.67 -10.50
N ALA A 200 6.89 18.46 -9.99
CA ALA A 200 5.87 18.25 -8.98
C ALA A 200 6.23 18.89 -7.63
N GLU A 201 7.50 18.83 -7.20
CA GLU A 201 8.01 19.53 -6.01
C GLU A 201 7.77 21.04 -6.12
N ASN A 202 8.05 21.63 -7.28
CA ASN A 202 7.80 23.05 -7.54
C ASN A 202 6.31 23.40 -7.45
N VAL A 203 5.43 22.57 -8.01
CA VAL A 203 3.98 22.75 -7.88
C VAL A 203 3.54 22.71 -6.42
N VAL A 204 4.03 21.74 -5.63
CA VAL A 204 3.69 21.65 -4.21
C VAL A 204 4.18 22.88 -3.44
N LYS A 205 5.40 23.36 -3.72
CA LYS A 205 5.94 24.59 -3.12
C LYS A 205 5.08 25.81 -3.47
N GLU A 206 4.74 26.00 -4.74
CA GLU A 206 3.87 27.09 -5.22
C GLU A 206 2.50 27.05 -4.51
N GLU A 207 1.86 25.89 -4.43
CA GLU A 207 0.57 25.73 -3.75
C GLU A 207 0.67 25.97 -2.23
N THR A 208 1.79 25.56 -1.60
CA THR A 208 2.04 25.75 -0.17
C THR A 208 2.25 27.21 0.18
N ILE A 209 3.07 27.93 -0.59
CA ILE A 209 3.34 29.36 -0.38
C ILE A 209 2.06 30.18 -0.53
N ASN A 210 1.25 29.86 -1.55
CA ASN A 210 0.00 30.58 -1.80
C ASN A 210 -1.10 30.29 -0.77
N ASN A 211 -0.94 29.29 0.11
CA ASN A 211 -1.99 28.82 1.01
C ASN A 211 -1.42 28.33 2.36
N SER A 212 -0.52 29.10 2.97
CA SER A 212 0.23 28.69 4.18
C SER A 212 -0.64 28.30 5.39
N GLU A 213 -1.89 28.74 5.43
CA GLU A 213 -2.84 28.44 6.52
C GLU A 213 -3.70 27.17 6.28
N ILE A 214 -3.68 26.61 5.06
CA ILE A 214 -4.52 25.47 4.67
C ILE A 214 -3.66 24.21 4.60
N PRO A 215 -3.98 23.13 5.34
CA PRO A 215 -3.28 21.86 5.22
C PRO A 215 -3.31 21.34 3.78
N ILE A 216 -2.14 20.94 3.27
CA ILE A 216 -1.98 20.33 1.96
C ILE A 216 -1.67 18.84 2.13
N ILE A 217 -2.38 18.02 1.37
CA ILE A 217 -2.21 16.57 1.33
C ILE A 217 -1.95 16.15 -0.11
N LEU A 218 -1.03 15.21 -0.29
CA LEU A 218 -0.69 14.68 -1.60
C LEU A 218 -1.37 13.34 -1.82
N THR A 219 -1.91 13.10 -3.01
CA THR A 219 -2.48 11.80 -3.35
C THR A 219 -2.14 11.45 -4.79
N GLY A 220 -2.37 10.20 -5.16
CA GLY A 220 -2.28 9.79 -6.54
C GLY A 220 -2.41 8.28 -6.66
N HIS A 221 -2.49 7.83 -7.89
CA HIS A 221 -2.56 6.41 -8.20
C HIS A 221 -1.33 5.97 -8.98
N SER A 222 -0.89 4.73 -8.77
CA SER A 222 0.25 4.16 -9.49
C SER A 222 1.50 5.04 -9.32
N LEU A 223 2.17 5.44 -10.41
CA LEU A 223 3.26 6.41 -10.40
C LEU A 223 2.90 7.70 -9.65
N GLY A 224 1.70 8.26 -9.85
CA GLY A 224 1.27 9.46 -9.15
C GLY A 224 1.16 9.27 -7.63
N GLY A 225 0.82 8.07 -7.18
CA GLY A 225 0.83 7.70 -5.76
C GLY A 225 2.26 7.57 -5.21
N GLY A 226 3.18 7.02 -6.01
CA GLY A 226 4.60 7.00 -5.69
C GLY A 226 5.19 8.40 -5.55
N MET A 227 4.86 9.31 -6.48
CA MET A 227 5.24 10.73 -6.43
C MET A 227 4.70 11.41 -5.19
N ALA A 228 3.41 11.21 -4.86
CA ALA A 228 2.79 11.76 -3.66
C ALA A 228 3.53 11.30 -2.39
N ASN A 229 3.86 10.01 -2.29
CA ASN A 229 4.58 9.47 -1.14
C ASN A 229 6.03 9.98 -1.06
N ILE A 230 6.71 10.16 -2.20
CA ILE A 230 8.05 10.75 -2.24
C ILE A 230 8.02 12.18 -1.72
N LEU A 231 7.21 13.03 -2.35
CA LEU A 231 7.13 14.45 -2.04
C LEU A 231 6.58 14.68 -0.63
N GLY A 232 5.60 13.89 -0.21
CA GLY A 232 5.03 13.97 1.13
C GLY A 232 6.09 13.69 2.20
N SER A 233 6.87 12.63 2.01
CA SER A 233 7.97 12.30 2.92
C SER A 233 9.09 13.34 2.89
N LYS A 234 9.47 13.85 1.71
CA LYS A 234 10.53 14.85 1.55
C LYS A 234 10.15 16.21 2.16
N MET A 235 8.88 16.61 2.03
CA MET A 235 8.40 17.94 2.40
C MET A 235 7.65 17.97 3.74
N GLY A 236 7.49 16.82 4.40
CA GLY A 236 6.76 16.72 5.67
C GLY A 236 5.24 16.88 5.53
N LEU A 237 4.67 16.48 4.39
CA LEU A 237 3.24 16.55 4.09
C LEU A 237 2.63 15.15 4.10
N VAL A 238 1.43 15.02 4.68
CA VAL A 238 0.70 13.75 4.62
C VAL A 238 0.42 13.39 3.16
N SER A 239 0.61 12.12 2.84
CA SER A 239 0.43 11.58 1.50
C SER A 239 -0.36 10.27 1.53
N PHE A 240 -1.16 10.04 0.50
CA PHE A 240 -1.97 8.84 0.34
C PHE A 240 -1.86 8.29 -1.09
N GLY A 241 -1.16 7.18 -1.25
CA GLY A 241 -1.05 6.49 -2.53
C GLY A 241 -2.15 5.43 -2.71
N VAL A 242 -2.75 5.36 -3.89
CA VAL A 242 -3.56 4.23 -4.32
C VAL A 242 -2.73 3.35 -5.23
N SER A 243 -2.51 2.10 -4.83
CA SER A 243 -1.63 1.20 -5.56
C SER A 243 -0.25 1.80 -5.92
N PRO A 244 0.45 2.49 -5.00
CA PRO A 244 1.74 3.09 -5.32
C PRO A 244 2.83 2.01 -5.41
N PRO A 245 3.85 2.18 -6.27
CA PRO A 245 5.05 1.36 -6.20
C PRO A 245 5.81 1.60 -4.88
N GLY A 246 6.59 0.61 -4.44
CA GLY A 246 7.38 0.71 -3.21
C GLY A 246 8.52 1.72 -3.31
N THR A 247 8.48 2.78 -2.50
CA THR A 247 9.45 3.88 -2.54
C THR A 247 10.54 3.79 -1.46
N TYR A 248 10.42 2.85 -0.51
CA TYR A 248 11.23 2.82 0.71
C TYR A 248 12.72 2.54 0.46
N LEU A 249 13.03 1.65 -0.47
CA LEU A 249 14.40 1.22 -0.75
C LEU A 249 15.18 2.29 -1.55
N GLY A 250 14.52 3.01 -2.46
CA GLY A 250 15.06 4.15 -3.20
C GLY A 250 15.12 5.47 -2.42
N ARG A 251 14.80 5.46 -1.11
CA ARG A 251 14.66 6.68 -0.29
C ARG A 251 15.87 7.61 -0.31
N LYS A 252 17.09 7.06 -0.39
CA LYS A 252 18.32 7.88 -0.38
C LYS A 252 18.43 8.73 -1.64
N SER A 253 18.05 8.18 -2.80
CA SER A 253 18.12 8.86 -4.09
C SER A 253 17.08 9.98 -4.23
N PHE A 254 16.03 9.93 -3.40
CA PHE A 254 15.02 10.99 -3.30
C PHE A 254 15.17 11.85 -2.04
N GLU A 255 16.30 11.76 -1.35
CA GLU A 255 16.62 12.56 -0.15
C GLU A 255 15.59 12.40 0.99
N MET A 256 14.95 11.23 1.09
CA MET A 256 13.94 10.94 2.09
C MET A 256 14.53 10.22 3.30
N ASN A 257 14.13 10.65 4.50
CA ASN A 257 14.44 9.92 5.72
C ASN A 257 13.41 8.81 5.97
N GLN A 258 13.87 7.68 6.50
CA GLN A 258 13.01 6.56 6.89
C GLN A 258 11.89 6.97 7.87
N LYS A 259 12.20 7.86 8.82
CA LYS A 259 11.24 8.36 9.81
C LYS A 259 10.13 9.17 9.15
N ASP A 260 10.47 9.98 8.16
CA ASP A 260 9.50 10.83 7.45
C ASP A 260 8.57 9.96 6.59
N ILE A 261 9.11 8.95 5.90
CA ILE A 261 8.28 7.96 5.19
C ILE A 261 7.30 7.29 6.15
N THR A 262 7.78 6.88 7.33
CA THR A 262 6.93 6.22 8.34
C THR A 262 5.80 7.14 8.83
N LYS A 263 6.06 8.44 8.94
CA LYS A 263 5.14 9.43 9.49
C LYS A 263 4.12 9.95 8.47
N TYR A 264 4.55 10.14 7.22
CA TYR A 264 3.80 10.92 6.24
C TYR A 264 3.23 10.09 5.09
N ALA A 265 3.82 8.93 4.77
CA ALA A 265 3.34 8.08 3.69
C ALA A 265 2.23 7.14 4.16
N GLN A 266 1.14 7.09 3.40
CA GLN A 266 0.07 6.12 3.55
C GLN A 266 -0.26 5.50 2.20
N ALA A 267 -0.74 4.26 2.20
CA ALA A 267 -1.15 3.60 0.97
C ALA A 267 -2.32 2.65 1.19
N ILE A 268 -3.15 2.50 0.16
CA ILE A 268 -4.00 1.32 -0.02
C ILE A 268 -3.38 0.42 -1.10
N ILE A 269 -3.28 -0.87 -0.81
CA ILE A 269 -2.60 -1.85 -1.65
C ILE A 269 -3.55 -3.01 -1.91
N PRO A 270 -4.09 -3.14 -3.14
CA PRO A 270 -4.84 -4.33 -3.53
C PRO A 270 -3.95 -5.57 -3.46
N GLU A 271 -4.48 -6.65 -2.91
CA GLU A 271 -3.81 -7.95 -2.97
C GLU A 271 -3.54 -8.35 -4.42
N ARG A 272 -2.40 -9.00 -4.65
CA ARG A 272 -1.96 -9.43 -5.99
C ARG A 272 -1.72 -8.29 -6.98
N ASP A 273 -1.68 -7.02 -6.55
CA ASP A 273 -1.22 -5.92 -7.40
C ASP A 273 0.29 -6.01 -7.62
N LEU A 274 0.70 -6.29 -8.86
CA LEU A 274 2.12 -6.43 -9.22
C LEU A 274 2.90 -5.14 -9.00
N VAL A 275 2.35 -3.98 -9.34
CA VAL A 275 3.08 -2.71 -9.25
C VAL A 275 3.37 -2.36 -7.80
N SER A 276 2.36 -2.52 -6.93
CA SER A 276 2.51 -2.27 -5.50
C SER A 276 3.41 -3.30 -4.81
N SER A 277 3.52 -4.51 -5.36
CA SER A 277 4.46 -5.53 -4.87
C SER A 277 5.92 -5.27 -5.26
N LEU A 278 6.16 -4.34 -6.20
CA LEU A 278 7.50 -3.99 -6.62
C LEU A 278 8.08 -2.95 -5.67
N GLY A 279 9.15 -3.35 -5.00
CA GLY A 279 9.77 -2.54 -3.96
C GLY A 279 9.18 -2.79 -2.57
N MET A 280 9.81 -2.17 -1.58
CA MET A 280 9.25 -2.11 -0.24
C MET A 280 8.46 -0.81 -0.10
N SER A 281 7.23 -0.92 0.39
CA SER A 281 6.45 0.22 0.83
C SER A 281 6.84 0.58 2.26
N GLY A 282 6.90 1.88 2.54
CA GLY A 282 7.05 2.41 3.91
C GLY A 282 5.78 3.12 4.35
N GLY A 283 5.72 3.52 5.62
CA GLY A 283 4.53 4.19 6.15
C GLY A 283 3.37 3.24 6.43
N SER A 284 2.17 3.80 6.59
CA SER A 284 0.96 3.04 6.92
C SER A 284 0.34 2.41 5.67
N GLN A 285 0.10 1.11 5.69
CA GLN A 285 -0.43 0.37 4.55
C GLN A 285 -1.74 -0.30 4.93
N ILE A 286 -2.75 -0.16 4.07
CA ILE A 286 -4.03 -0.84 4.20
C ILE A 286 -4.17 -1.78 3.01
N HIS A 287 -4.11 -3.08 3.27
CA HIS A 287 -4.34 -4.08 2.24
C HIS A 287 -5.84 -4.27 2.01
N ILE A 288 -6.24 -4.35 0.74
CA ILE A 288 -7.62 -4.63 0.35
C ILE A 288 -7.64 -5.87 -0.55
N PRO A 289 -8.68 -6.73 -0.48
CA PRO A 289 -8.78 -7.88 -1.35
C PRO A 289 -8.88 -7.43 -2.81
N CYS A 290 -8.31 -8.22 -3.70
CA CYS A 290 -8.60 -8.11 -5.12
C CYS A 290 -9.34 -9.37 -5.57
N TYR A 291 -10.30 -9.21 -6.48
CA TYR A 291 -11.07 -10.30 -7.08
C TYR A 291 -10.83 -10.45 -8.59
N GLU A 292 -9.90 -9.66 -9.13
CA GLU A 292 -9.48 -9.66 -10.52
C GLU A 292 -8.11 -10.34 -10.71
N HIS A 293 -7.63 -10.41 -11.96
CA HIS A 293 -6.25 -10.83 -12.26
C HIS A 293 -5.23 -9.76 -11.84
N THR A 294 -3.98 -10.17 -11.60
CA THR A 294 -2.89 -9.36 -11.02
C THR A 294 -2.73 -7.95 -11.62
N LEU A 295 -2.85 -7.81 -12.94
CA LEU A 295 -2.70 -6.53 -13.63
C LEU A 295 -3.95 -5.65 -13.50
N ASP A 296 -5.12 -6.28 -13.51
CA ASP A 296 -6.39 -5.60 -13.30
C ASP A 296 -6.52 -5.15 -11.83
N CYS A 297 -5.94 -5.88 -10.86
CA CYS A 297 -5.91 -5.47 -9.45
C CYS A 297 -5.32 -4.09 -9.23
N HIS A 298 -4.41 -3.65 -10.10
CA HIS A 298 -3.84 -2.32 -10.05
C HIS A 298 -4.83 -1.23 -10.46
N GLY A 299 -5.90 -1.56 -11.18
CA GLY A 299 -6.90 -0.59 -11.63
C GLY A 299 -7.51 0.20 -10.48
N ILE A 300 -7.52 1.54 -10.62
CA ILE A 300 -8.01 2.42 -9.57
C ILE A 300 -9.52 2.25 -9.31
N ASP A 301 -10.28 1.96 -10.37
CA ASP A 301 -11.70 1.65 -10.32
C ASP A 301 -11.97 0.40 -9.47
N ASN A 302 -11.11 -0.61 -9.56
CA ASN A 302 -11.19 -1.81 -8.71
C ASN A 302 -10.99 -1.46 -7.23
N SER A 303 -9.98 -0.64 -6.92
CA SER A 303 -9.76 -0.14 -5.55
C SER A 303 -10.97 0.63 -5.03
N ILE A 304 -11.53 1.56 -5.83
CA ILE A 304 -12.72 2.34 -5.46
C ILE A 304 -13.92 1.42 -5.18
N CYS A 305 -14.15 0.42 -6.02
CA CYS A 305 -15.28 -0.50 -5.87
C CYS A 305 -15.11 -1.47 -4.71
N VAL A 306 -13.91 -1.98 -4.45
CA VAL A 306 -13.64 -2.81 -3.27
C VAL A 306 -13.83 -2.00 -1.99
N ILE A 307 -13.36 -0.74 -1.94
CA ILE A 307 -13.63 0.14 -0.80
C ILE A 307 -15.14 0.34 -0.63
N GLY A 308 -15.88 0.60 -1.71
CA GLY A 308 -17.33 0.73 -1.68
C GLY A 308 -18.02 -0.52 -1.10
N ALA A 309 -17.57 -1.71 -1.51
CA ALA A 309 -18.08 -2.98 -1.00
C ALA A 309 -17.82 -3.16 0.50
N LEU A 310 -16.55 -3.02 0.92
CA LEU A 310 -16.14 -3.22 2.31
C LEU A 310 -16.72 -2.18 3.27
N CYS A 311 -17.03 -0.99 2.76
CA CYS A 311 -17.60 0.10 3.54
C CYS A 311 -19.12 0.21 3.44
N HIS A 312 -19.77 -0.69 2.71
CA HIS A 312 -21.21 -0.64 2.39
C HIS A 312 -21.63 0.75 1.86
N ASP A 313 -20.80 1.34 1.00
CA ASP A 313 -21.02 2.65 0.39
C ASP A 313 -21.46 2.49 -1.07
N THR A 314 -22.75 2.73 -1.28
CA THR A 314 -23.47 2.54 -2.54
C THR A 314 -23.55 3.83 -3.38
N GLU A 315 -22.91 4.93 -2.98
CA GLU A 315 -22.99 6.22 -3.72
C GLU A 315 -22.39 6.15 -5.14
N LEU A 316 -21.52 5.16 -5.40
CA LEU A 316 -20.94 4.85 -6.73
C LEU A 316 -21.41 3.48 -7.26
N SER A 317 -22.59 3.01 -6.83
CA SER A 317 -23.15 1.73 -7.30
C SER A 317 -23.28 1.67 -8.82
N SER A 318 -23.65 2.75 -9.49
CA SER A 318 -23.74 2.82 -10.97
C SER A 318 -22.42 2.61 -11.70
N LEU A 319 -21.28 2.70 -11.01
CA LEU A 319 -19.95 2.37 -11.52
C LEU A 319 -19.53 0.96 -11.11
N CYS A 320 -19.88 0.55 -9.90
CA CYS A 320 -19.36 -0.67 -9.28
C CYS A 320 -20.28 -1.89 -9.36
N HIS A 321 -21.55 -1.73 -9.73
CA HIS A 321 -22.55 -2.81 -9.67
C HIS A 321 -22.13 -4.05 -10.46
N GLU A 322 -21.69 -3.87 -11.71
CA GLU A 322 -21.25 -4.99 -12.55
C GLU A 322 -20.02 -5.71 -11.97
N LYS A 323 -19.09 -4.96 -11.38
CA LYS A 323 -17.91 -5.53 -10.70
C LYS A 323 -18.33 -6.31 -9.45
N TRP A 324 -19.17 -5.73 -8.60
CA TRP A 324 -19.65 -6.40 -7.39
C TRP A 324 -20.42 -7.68 -7.71
N LYS A 325 -21.25 -7.67 -8.75
CA LYS A 325 -21.94 -8.85 -9.27
C LYS A 325 -20.95 -9.90 -9.76
N LYS A 326 -19.93 -9.50 -10.54
CA LYS A 326 -18.86 -10.38 -11.03
C LYS A 326 -18.08 -11.01 -9.87
N TRP A 327 -17.85 -10.26 -8.79
CA TRP A 327 -17.12 -10.73 -7.60
C TRP A 327 -17.99 -11.45 -6.58
N ASN A 328 -19.28 -11.65 -6.88
CA ASN A 328 -20.26 -12.26 -5.97
C ASN A 328 -20.36 -11.54 -4.60
N LEU A 329 -20.24 -10.21 -4.60
CA LEU A 329 -20.39 -9.38 -3.40
C LEU A 329 -21.83 -8.86 -3.30
N SER A 330 -22.57 -9.31 -2.28
CA SER A 330 -23.92 -8.84 -2.00
C SER A 330 -23.88 -7.51 -1.25
N ILE A 331 -24.08 -6.41 -1.97
CA ILE A 331 -24.22 -5.07 -1.39
C ILE A 331 -25.64 -4.62 -1.64
N SER A 332 -26.48 -4.65 -0.60
CA SER A 332 -27.83 -4.12 -0.65
C SER A 332 -27.76 -2.61 -0.90
N SER A 333 -28.28 -2.15 -2.04
CA SER A 333 -28.37 -0.75 -2.44
C SER A 333 -29.38 0.03 -1.61
#